data_AF-A0A958HY08-F1
#
_entry.id   AF-A0A958HY08-F1
#
_cell.length_a   1.000
_cell.length_b   1.000
_cell.length_c   1.000
_cell.angle_alpha   90.00
_cell.angle_beta   90.00
_cell.angle_gamma   90.00
#
_symmetry.space_group_name_H-M   'P 1'
#
loop_
_entity.id
_entity.type
_entity.pdbx_description
1 polymer ?
#
loop_
_entity_poly.entity_id
_entity_poly.type
_entity_poly.pdbx_seq_one_letter_code
_entity_poly.pdbx_strand_id
1 'polypeptide(L)' 'MNLSNQVATVFRQNPLLRLYKHYIFDSVIILKNEGWKALIRKRGTKFLFIIFGYYLIRDTILYIIIPLCIAKGLL' A
#
# COMPACT_ATOMS: atom_id res chain seq x y z
N MET A 1 -4.92 -28.31 15.11
CA MET A 1 -5.10 -26.85 15.28
C MET A 1 -5.43 -26.28 13.91
N ASN A 2 -6.63 -25.70 13.73
CA ASN A 2 -7.17 -25.41 12.38
C ASN A 2 -6.56 -24.12 11.80
N LEU A 3 -6.23 -24.14 10.50
CA LEU A 3 -5.58 -23.02 9.80
C LEU A 3 -6.40 -21.72 9.90
N SER A 4 -7.74 -21.82 9.82
CA SER A 4 -8.66 -20.69 9.99
C SER A 4 -8.55 -20.01 11.36
N ASN A 5 -8.33 -20.81 12.42
CA ASN A 5 -8.23 -20.30 13.78
C ASN A 5 -6.90 -19.59 14.03
N GLN A 6 -5.82 -20.03 13.38
CA GLN A 6 -4.52 -19.34 13.45
C GLN A 6 -4.55 -17.98 12.73
N VAL A 7 -5.19 -17.90 11.56
CA VAL A 7 -5.34 -16.63 10.84
C VAL A 7 -6.14 -15.64 11.69
N ALA A 8 -7.22 -16.08 12.32
CA ALA A 8 -8.04 -15.22 13.19
C ALA A 8 -7.26 -14.68 14.41
N THR A 9 -6.38 -15.48 15.02
CA THR A 9 -5.56 -15.03 16.15
C THR A 9 -4.48 -14.04 15.74
N VAL A 10 -3.84 -14.24 14.59
CA VAL A 10 -2.80 -13.35 14.06
C VAL A 10 -3.40 -11.97 13.70
N PHE A 11 -4.59 -11.93 13.09
CA PHE A 11 -5.28 -10.66 12.79
C PHE A 11 -5.68 -9.87 14.05
N ARG A 12 -5.94 -10.55 15.18
CA ARG A 12 -6.36 -9.92 16.43
C ARG A 12 -5.20 -9.28 17.20
N GLN A 13 -4.01 -9.89 17.13
CA GLN A 13 -2.84 -9.45 17.89
C GLN A 13 -2.05 -8.34 17.20
N ASN A 14 -2.19 -8.18 15.88
CA ASN A 14 -1.39 -7.26 15.09
C ASN A 14 -2.17 -5.96 14.76
N PRO A 15 -1.86 -4.82 15.41
CA PRO A 15 -2.55 -3.56 15.15
C PRO A 15 -2.34 -3.06 13.71
N LEU A 16 -1.18 -3.34 13.11
CA LEU A 16 -0.86 -2.98 11.73
C LEU A 16 -1.77 -3.67 10.72
N LEU A 17 -2.04 -4.97 10.89
CA LEU A 17 -2.93 -5.72 10.00
C LEU A 17 -4.37 -5.22 10.10
N ARG A 18 -4.79 -4.81 11.29
CA ARG A 18 -6.12 -4.22 11.51
C ARG A 18 -6.27 -2.87 10.81
N LEU A 19 -5.25 -2.01 10.90
CA LEU A 19 -5.19 -0.74 10.16
C LEU A 19 -5.18 -0.99 8.65
N TYR A 20 -4.33 -1.89 8.17
CA TYR A 20 -4.22 -2.21 6.74
C TYR A 20 -5.56 -2.71 6.18
N LYS A 21 -6.19 -3.67 6.86
CA LYS A 21 -7.49 -4.21 6.45
C LYS A 21 -8.53 -3.09 6.36
N HIS A 22 -8.65 -2.27 7.38
CA HIS A 22 -9.65 -1.20 7.38
C HIS A 22 -9.32 -0.07 6.40
N TYR A 23 -8.04 0.19 6.12
CA TYR A 23 -7.68 1.27 5.20
C TYR A 23 -7.74 0.84 3.73
N ILE A 24 -7.24 -0.35 3.39
CA ILE A 24 -7.16 -0.83 2.01
C ILE A 24 -8.48 -1.41 1.53
N PHE A 25 -9.10 -2.34 2.28
CA PHE A 25 -10.36 -2.96 1.82
C PHE A 25 -11.47 -1.91 1.70
N ASP A 26 -11.56 -1.00 2.65
CA ASP A 26 -12.59 0.04 2.64
C ASP A 26 -12.40 0.98 1.43
N SER A 27 -11.14 1.29 1.08
CA SER A 27 -10.82 2.03 -0.16
C SER A 27 -11.24 1.28 -1.42
N VAL A 28 -11.02 -0.03 -1.47
CA VAL A 28 -11.43 -0.88 -2.61
C VAL A 28 -12.95 -0.97 -2.72
N ILE A 29 -13.66 -1.04 -1.60
CA ILE A 29 -15.13 -1.06 -1.56
C ILE A 29 -15.71 0.28 -2.03
N ILE A 30 -15.19 1.41 -1.52
CA ILE A 30 -15.58 2.76 -1.98
C ILE A 30 -15.32 2.89 -3.48
N LEU A 31 -14.17 2.44 -3.95
CA LEU A 31 -13.82 2.50 -5.36
C LEU A 31 -14.77 1.68 -6.24
N LYS A 32 -15.12 0.47 -5.79
CA LYS A 32 -16.02 -0.43 -6.52
C LYS A 32 -17.47 0.08 -6.57
N ASN A 33 -17.95 0.68 -5.47
CA ASN A 33 -19.35 1.08 -5.36
C ASN A 33 -19.61 2.54 -5.82
N GLU A 34 -18.71 3.46 -5.49
CA GLU A 34 -18.88 4.90 -5.71
C GLU A 34 -17.90 5.48 -6.77
N GLY A 35 -16.91 4.69 -7.20
CA GLY A 35 -15.96 5.07 -8.24
C GLY A 35 -14.77 5.90 -7.76
N TRP A 36 -13.83 6.16 -8.68
CA TRP A 36 -12.56 6.86 -8.40
C TRP A 36 -12.76 8.28 -7.86
N LYS A 37 -13.77 9.01 -8.35
CA LYS A 37 -14.08 10.38 -7.87
C LYS A 37 -14.48 10.39 -6.39
N ALA A 38 -15.28 9.43 -5.95
CA ALA A 38 -15.71 9.36 -4.56
C ALA A 38 -14.57 8.97 -3.61
N LEU A 39 -13.68 8.07 -4.06
CA LEU A 39 -12.48 7.71 -3.30
C LEU A 39 -11.59 8.92 -3.03
N ILE A 40 -11.30 9.71 -4.07
CA ILE A 40 -10.49 10.94 -3.96
C ILE A 40 -11.20 11.98 -3.08
N ARG A 41 -12.54 12.08 -3.15
CA ARG A 41 -13.31 13.01 -2.32
C ARG A 41 -13.32 12.62 -0.83
N LYS A 42 -13.41 11.32 -0.50
CA LYS A 42 -13.42 10.84 0.90
C LYS A 42 -12.02 10.79 1.52
N ARG A 43 -11.00 10.37 0.75
CA ARG A 43 -9.61 10.27 1.24
C ARG A 43 -8.77 11.54 1.03
N GLY A 44 -9.22 12.42 0.14
CA GLY A 44 -8.53 13.66 -0.22
C GLY A 44 -7.30 13.46 -1.10
N THR A 45 -6.64 14.57 -1.42
CA THR A 45 -5.40 14.61 -2.22
C THR A 45 -4.22 13.88 -1.55
N LYS A 46 -4.25 13.72 -0.22
CA LYS A 46 -3.23 12.98 0.55
C LYS A 46 -3.06 11.53 0.06
N PHE A 47 -4.16 10.85 -0.27
CA PHE A 47 -4.11 9.49 -0.80
C PHE A 47 -3.42 9.43 -2.17
N LEU A 48 -3.70 10.43 -3.02
CA LEU A 48 -3.04 10.56 -4.31
C LEU A 48 -1.52 10.78 -4.14
N PHE A 49 -1.12 11.63 -3.19
CA PHE A 49 0.29 11.88 -2.86
C PHE A 49 0.99 10.63 -2.34
N ILE A 50 0.32 9.81 -1.53
CA ILE A 50 0.91 8.55 -1.04
C ILE A 50 1.14 7.58 -2.19
N ILE A 51 0.16 7.41 -3.08
CA ILE A 51 0.30 6.56 -4.26
C ILE A 51 1.42 7.11 -5.14
N PHE A 52 1.35 8.39 -5.50
CA PHE A 52 2.33 9.03 -6.35
C PHE A 52 3.73 8.93 -5.76
N GLY A 53 3.90 9.21 -4.46
CA GLY A 53 5.16 9.09 -3.76
C GLY A 53 5.71 7.66 -3.75
N TYR A 54 4.85 6.66 -3.53
CA TYR A 54 5.24 5.25 -3.63
C TYR A 54 5.76 4.89 -5.02
N TYR A 55 5.05 5.28 -6.08
CA TYR A 55 5.49 5.05 -7.46
C TYR A 55 6.77 5.81 -7.79
N LEU A 56 6.90 7.05 -7.31
CA LEU A 56 8.09 7.87 -7.54
C LEU A 56 9.33 7.30 -6.86
N ILE A 57 9.20 6.84 -5.61
CA ILE A 57 10.30 6.17 -4.88
C ILE A 57 10.68 4.88 -5.59
N ARG A 58 9.69 4.06 -5.98
CA ARG A 58 9.93 2.82 -6.73
C ARG A 58 10.71 3.08 -8.03
N ASP A 59 10.27 4.05 -8.82
CA ASP A 59 10.90 4.38 -10.10
C ASP A 59 12.29 5.00 -9.90
N THR A 60 12.46 5.83 -8.89
CA THR A 60 13.79 6.35 -8.51
C THR A 60 14.72 5.21 -8.13
N ILE A 61 14.26 4.23 -7.36
CA ILE A 61 15.10 3.08 -6.99
C ILE A 61 15.45 2.24 -8.22
N LEU A 62 14.46 1.90 -9.04
CA LEU A 62 14.62 1.03 -10.21
C LEU A 62 15.50 1.63 -11.29
N TYR A 63 15.29 2.91 -11.61
CA TYR A 63 15.88 3.53 -12.80
C TYR A 63 17.04 4.47 -12.47
N ILE A 64 17.19 4.88 -11.21
CA ILE A 64 18.29 5.77 -10.81
C ILE A 64 19.24 5.03 -9.88
N ILE A 65 18.76 4.54 -8.73
CA ILE A 65 19.64 3.98 -7.70
C ILE A 65 20.29 2.69 -8.17
N ILE A 66 19.53 1.74 -8.72
CA ILE A 66 20.07 0.46 -9.19
C ILE A 66 21.14 0.68 -10.28
N PRO A 67 20.89 1.44 -11.36
CA PRO A 67 21.91 1.70 -12.38
C PRO A 67 23.13 2.43 -11.83
N LEU A 68 22.94 3.37 -10.89
CA LEU A 68 24.05 4.09 -10.27
C LEU A 68 24.92 3.18 -9.40
N CYS A 69 24.31 2.25 -8.67
CA CYS A 69 25.01 1.24 -7.89
C CYS A 69 25.84 0.31 -8.77
N ILE A 70 25.27 -0.15 -9.90
CA ILE A 70 25.97 -0.96 -10.90
C ILE A 70 27.14 -0.18 -11.51
N ALA A 71 26.93 1.07 -11.94
CA ALA A 71 27.98 1.91 -12.52
C ALA A 71 29.14 2.20 -11.55
N LYS A 72 28.86 2.20 -10.24
CA LYS A 72 29.86 2.37 -9.18
C LYS A 72 30.49 1.05 -8.71
N GLY A 73 30.06 -0.10 -9.23
CA GLY A 73 30.55 -1.42 -8.81
C GLY A 73 30.17 -1.81 -7.38
N LEU A 74 29.10 -1.24 -6.84
CA LEU A 74 28.59 -1.55 -5.49
C LEU A 74 27.69 -2.80 -5.47
N LEU A 75 27.32 -3.31 -6.65
CA LEU A 75 26.39 -4.39 -6.89
C LEU A 75 26.93 -5.29 -8.01
#